data_AF-A0A2M7M4N7-F1
#
_entry.id   AF-A0A2M7M4N7-F1
#
_cell.length_a   1.000
_cell.length_b   1.000
_cell.length_c   1.000
_cell.angle_alpha   90.00
_cell.angle_beta   90.00
_cell.angle_gamma   90.00
#
_symmetry.space_group_name_H-M   'P 1'
#
loop_
_entity.id
_entity.type
_entity.pdbx_description
1 polymer ?
#
loop_
_entity_poly.entity_id
_entity_poly.type
_entity_poly.pdbx_seq_one_letter_code
_entity_poly.pdbx_strand_id
1 'polypeptide(L)'
;MVIVDEIEFRTQKSQEEISGELQSFLNSWKEAWESLNTDKYLSFYAPEFVNSEGMNYETFKRYKKKVNRNKKFIRLKIKQEVILIPQKYQGKIAFLKFNQSYYSNNFTSDNQKLLYLKREKRGWQIIGESAL
;
A
#
# COMPACT_ATOMS: atom_id res chain seq x y z
N MET A 1 21.61 -2.59 0.61
CA MET A 1 22.01 -3.17 1.90
C MET A 1 20.95 -2.79 2.93
N VAL A 2 20.14 -3.74 3.39
CA VAL A 2 19.16 -3.49 4.46
C VAL A 2 19.84 -3.91 5.76
N ILE A 3 20.13 -2.94 6.62
CA ILE A 3 20.67 -3.19 7.97
C ILE A 3 19.45 -3.32 8.90
N VAL A 4 19.35 -4.45 9.60
CA VAL A 4 18.36 -4.68 10.66
C VAL A 4 19.14 -4.79 11.97
N ASP A 5 18.85 -3.91 12.92
CA ASP A 5 19.66 -3.74 14.14
C ASP A 5 19.57 -4.90 15.14
N GLU A 6 18.47 -5.65 15.19
CA GLU A 6 18.30 -6.75 16.15
C GLU A 6 17.47 -7.89 15.54
N ILE A 7 18.06 -9.10 15.53
CA ILE A 7 17.36 -10.34 15.15
C ILE A 7 16.77 -10.93 16.43
N GLU A 8 15.60 -10.46 16.83
CA GLU A 8 14.76 -11.21 17.76
C GLU A 8 14.06 -12.34 16.99
N PHE A 9 14.31 -13.59 17.40
CA PHE A 9 13.63 -14.77 16.85
C PHE A 9 12.14 -14.74 17.23
N ARG A 10 11.31 -14.05 16.46
CA ARG A 10 9.87 -14.32 16.46
C ARG A 10 9.62 -15.67 15.83
N THR A 11 8.68 -16.42 16.40
CA THR A 11 8.23 -17.70 15.84
C THR A 11 7.75 -17.48 14.39
N GLN A 12 8.30 -18.26 13.47
CA GLN A 12 7.98 -18.30 12.03
C GLN A 12 6.47 -18.13 11.75
N LYS A 13 5.65 -18.78 12.57
CA LYS A 13 4.18 -18.72 12.54
C LYS A 13 3.61 -17.29 12.59
N SER A 14 4.15 -16.42 13.43
CA SER A 14 3.66 -15.03 13.56
C SER A 14 3.97 -14.16 12.33
N GLN A 15 5.07 -14.45 11.62
CA GLN A 15 5.42 -13.74 10.40
C GLN A 15 4.57 -14.18 9.22
N GLU A 16 4.25 -15.47 9.15
CA GLU A 16 3.35 -16.04 8.13
C GLU A 16 1.93 -15.48 8.27
N GLU A 17 1.42 -15.36 9.50
CA GLU A 17 0.11 -14.75 9.78
C GLU A 17 0.06 -13.28 9.30
N ILE A 18 1.04 -12.46 9.68
CA ILE A 18 1.13 -11.06 9.23
C ILE A 18 1.27 -10.97 7.71
N SER A 19 2.05 -11.85 7.09
CA SER A 19 2.21 -11.87 5.63
C SER A 19 0.89 -12.18 4.91
N GLY A 20 0.09 -13.10 5.46
CA GLY A 20 -1.26 -13.40 4.97
C GLY A 20 -2.22 -12.22 5.12
N GLU A 21 -2.17 -11.50 6.25
CA GLU A 21 -2.93 -10.27 6.44
C GLU A 21 -2.56 -9.19 5.41
N LEU A 22 -1.26 -9.01 5.16
CA LEU A 22 -0.75 -8.01 4.23
C LEU A 22 -1.09 -8.34 2.76
N GLN A 23 -1.08 -9.62 2.39
CA GLN A 23 -1.53 -10.05 1.07
C GLN A 23 -3.03 -9.78 0.90
N SER A 24 -3.84 -10.06 1.92
CA SER A 24 -5.27 -9.79 1.93
C SER A 24 -5.56 -8.28 1.85
N PHE A 25 -4.78 -7.49 2.57
CA PHE A 25 -4.80 -6.03 2.49
C PHE A 25 -4.51 -5.53 1.08
N LEU A 26 -3.44 -6.03 0.43
CA LEU A 26 -3.04 -5.62 -0.92
C LEU A 26 -4.10 -5.97 -1.96
N ASN A 27 -4.71 -7.15 -1.85
CA ASN A 27 -5.82 -7.57 -2.71
C ASN A 27 -7.05 -6.67 -2.53
N SER A 28 -7.43 -6.38 -1.28
CA SER A 28 -8.57 -5.51 -0.96
C SER A 28 -8.35 -4.07 -1.46
N TRP A 29 -7.13 -3.56 -1.31
CA TRP A 29 -6.71 -2.25 -1.81
C TRP A 29 -6.81 -2.17 -3.34
N LYS A 30 -6.35 -3.22 -4.02
CA LYS A 30 -6.46 -3.36 -5.48
C LYS A 30 -7.91 -3.32 -5.94
N GLU A 31 -8.77 -4.16 -5.36
CA GLU A 31 -10.18 -4.24 -5.69
C GLU A 31 -10.90 -2.90 -5.43
N ALA A 32 -10.59 -2.23 -4.32
CA ALA A 32 -11.14 -0.92 -4.03
C ALA A 32 -10.76 0.10 -5.11
N TRP A 33 -9.52 0.08 -5.59
CA TRP A 33 -9.09 0.97 -6.67
C TRP A 33 -9.77 0.65 -8.00
N GLU A 34 -9.84 -0.63 -8.37
CA GLU A 34 -10.50 -1.07 -9.61
C GLU A 34 -12.01 -0.78 -9.63
N SER A 35 -12.65 -0.75 -8.44
CA SER A 35 -14.08 -0.46 -8.31
C SER A 35 -14.49 0.98 -8.65
N LEU A 36 -13.53 1.88 -8.90
CA LEU A 36 -13.73 3.33 -9.07
C LEU A 36 -14.34 4.05 -7.85
N ASN A 37 -14.66 3.34 -6.77
CA ASN A 37 -15.09 3.94 -5.52
C ASN A 37 -13.88 4.58 -4.82
N THR A 38 -13.69 5.86 -5.09
CA THR A 38 -12.51 6.60 -4.63
C THR A 38 -12.49 6.72 -3.10
N ASP A 39 -13.65 6.82 -2.44
CA ASP A 39 -13.70 6.90 -0.98
C ASP A 39 -13.34 5.55 -0.33
N LYS A 40 -13.77 4.42 -0.92
CA LYS A 40 -13.33 3.07 -0.51
C LYS A 40 -11.83 2.89 -0.71
N TYR A 41 -11.27 3.35 -1.82
CA TYR A 41 -9.82 3.30 -2.05
C TYR A 41 -9.04 4.17 -1.04
N LEU A 42 -9.53 5.37 -0.74
CA LEU A 42 -8.90 6.29 0.20
C LEU A 42 -9.02 5.87 1.67
N SER A 43 -9.92 4.94 2.02
CA SER A 43 -10.02 4.42 3.40
C SER A 43 -8.83 3.56 3.81
N PHE A 44 -8.03 3.09 2.85
CA PHE A 44 -6.79 2.34 3.10
C PHE A 44 -5.65 3.25 3.56
N TYR A 45 -5.80 4.56 3.47
CA TYR A 45 -4.76 5.54 3.78
C TYR A 45 -5.02 6.18 5.15
N ALA A 46 -3.95 6.37 5.92
CA ALA A 46 -4.02 6.98 7.25
C ALA A 46 -4.09 8.52 7.15
N PRO A 47 -4.67 9.22 8.15
CA PRO A 47 -4.68 10.68 8.17
C PRO A 47 -3.28 11.31 8.15
N GLU A 48 -2.28 10.65 8.73
CA GLU A 48 -0.88 11.07 8.72
C GLU A 48 -0.12 10.74 7.42
N PHE A 49 -0.81 10.27 6.38
CA PHE A 49 -0.18 9.86 5.13
C PHE A 49 0.63 10.98 4.46
N VAL A 50 1.80 10.61 3.95
CA VAL A 50 2.63 11.43 3.06
C VAL A 50 3.25 10.59 1.94
N ASN A 51 3.22 11.09 0.70
CA ASN A 51 3.93 10.44 -0.41
C ASN A 51 5.38 10.95 -0.56
N SER A 52 6.17 10.29 -1.40
CA SER A 52 7.57 10.67 -1.67
C SER A 52 7.76 12.07 -2.26
N GLU A 53 6.70 12.69 -2.79
CA GLU A 53 6.71 14.06 -3.33
C GLU A 53 6.27 15.12 -2.29
N GLY A 54 6.00 14.71 -1.04
CA GLY A 54 5.58 15.60 0.04
C GLY A 54 4.08 15.93 0.07
N MET A 55 3.25 15.27 -0.76
CA MET A 55 1.80 15.41 -0.67
C MET A 55 1.25 14.71 0.57
N ASN A 56 0.61 15.50 1.44
CA ASN A 56 -0.16 14.99 2.57
C ASN A 56 -1.50 14.36 2.14
N TYR A 57 -2.17 13.68 3.07
CA TYR A 57 -3.45 13.00 2.84
C TYR A 57 -4.51 13.86 2.14
N GLU A 58 -4.75 15.10 2.57
CA GLU A 58 -5.80 15.93 1.98
C GLU A 58 -5.49 16.35 0.54
N THR A 59 -4.22 16.66 0.25
CA THR A 59 -3.78 16.99 -1.10
C THR A 59 -3.87 15.78 -2.02
N PHE A 60 -3.41 14.62 -1.53
CA PHE A 60 -3.48 13.35 -2.22
C PHE A 60 -4.93 12.94 -2.54
N LYS A 61 -5.84 13.06 -1.55
CA LYS A 61 -7.27 12.79 -1.70
C LYS A 61 -7.90 13.63 -2.79
N ARG A 62 -7.67 14.95 -2.79
CA ARG A 62 -8.18 15.85 -3.84
C ARG A 62 -7.65 15.47 -5.22
N TYR A 63 -6.35 15.19 -5.32
CA TYR A 63 -5.72 14.76 -6.55
C TYR A 63 -6.34 13.45 -7.09
N LYS A 64 -6.47 12.42 -6.26
CA LYS A 64 -7.05 11.13 -6.67
C LYS A 64 -8.52 11.24 -7.05
N LYS A 65 -9.33 12.05 -6.36
CA LYS A 65 -10.72 12.33 -6.76
C LYS A 65 -10.79 12.96 -8.16
N LYS A 66 -9.91 13.92 -8.46
CA LYS A 66 -9.83 14.54 -9.79
C LYS A 66 -9.43 13.53 -10.87
N VAL A 67 -8.41 12.69 -10.60
CA VAL A 67 -7.94 11.67 -11.55
C VAL A 67 -9.03 10.63 -11.82
N ASN A 68 -9.67 10.10 -10.77
CA ASN A 68 -10.64 9.01 -10.88
C ASN A 68 -11.96 9.46 -11.54
N ARG A 69 -12.35 10.74 -11.43
CA ARG A 69 -13.56 11.27 -12.07
C ARG A 69 -13.60 11.04 -13.59
N ASN A 70 -12.45 11.00 -14.24
CA ASN A 70 -12.34 10.84 -15.70
C ASN A 70 -12.10 9.37 -16.13
N LYS A 71 -12.15 8.42 -15.19
CA LYS A 71 -11.91 6.99 -15.46
C LYS A 71 -13.24 6.26 -15.66
N LYS A 72 -13.33 5.48 -16.73
CA LYS A 72 -14.45 4.57 -17.03
C LYS A 72 -14.19 3.15 -16.53
N PHE A 73 -12.92 2.77 -16.43
CA PHE A 73 -12.47 1.54 -15.83
C PHE A 73 -11.03 1.70 -15.33
N ILE A 74 -10.66 0.88 -14.35
CA ILE A 74 -9.29 0.68 -13.89
C ILE A 74 -9.06 -0.82 -13.79
N ARG A 75 -7.93 -1.28 -14.31
CA ARG A 75 -7.42 -2.65 -14.15
C ARG A 75 -5.99 -2.57 -13.66
N LEU A 76 -5.69 -3.30 -12.61
CA LEU A 76 -4.39 -3.40 -11.99
C LEU A 76 -3.90 -4.83 -12.11
N LYS A 77 -2.64 -5.01 -12.51
CA LYS A 77 -1.90 -6.24 -12.23
C LYS A 77 -0.84 -5.91 -11.21
N ILE A 78 -0.86 -6.63 -10.10
CA ILE A 78 0.10 -6.48 -9.02
C ILE A 78 0.96 -7.73 -8.99
N LYS A 79 2.27 -7.54 -9.11
CA LYS A 79 3.25 -8.58 -8.84
C LYS A 79 3.98 -8.20 -7.57
N GLN A 80 3.57 -8.80 -6.45
CA GLN A 80 4.24 -8.60 -5.17
C GLN A 80 5.67 -9.12 -5.26
N GLU A 81 6.64 -8.31 -4.83
CA GLU A 81 8.04 -8.68 -4.83
C GLU A 81 8.54 -8.97 -3.41
N VAL A 82 8.28 -8.05 -2.47
CA VAL A 82 8.87 -8.11 -1.14
C VAL A 82 7.85 -7.67 -0.08
N ILE A 83 7.78 -8.45 1.00
CA ILE A 83 7.18 -8.06 2.28
C ILE A 83 8.31 -7.94 3.31
N LEU A 84 8.43 -6.79 3.97
CA LEU A 84 9.35 -6.60 5.09
C LEU A 84 8.59 -6.23 6.35
N ILE A 85 8.83 -6.97 7.43
CA ILE A 85 8.21 -6.75 8.75
C ILE A 85 9.34 -6.59 9.76
N PRO A 86 9.75 -5.36 10.10
CA PRO A 86 10.87 -5.17 11.04
C PRO A 86 10.48 -5.61 12.45
N GLN A 87 11.35 -6.42 13.07
CA GLN A 87 11.12 -6.95 14.42
C GLN A 87 10.98 -5.85 15.47
N LYS A 88 11.77 -4.77 15.35
CA LYS A 88 11.74 -3.61 16.26
C LYS A 88 10.37 -2.95 16.42
N TYR A 89 9.47 -3.11 15.44
CA TYR A 89 8.11 -2.57 15.50
C TYR A 89 7.06 -3.60 15.92
N GLN A 90 7.49 -4.77 16.37
CA GLN A 90 6.64 -5.80 16.94
C GLN A 90 5.46 -6.23 16.04
N GLY A 91 5.65 -6.20 14.71
CA GLY A 91 4.60 -6.51 13.74
C GLY A 91 3.55 -5.39 13.53
N LYS A 92 3.82 -4.17 14.01
CA LYS A 92 2.97 -2.99 13.80
C LYS A 92 3.34 -2.16 12.58
N ILE A 93 4.51 -2.40 12.00
CA ILE A 93 4.98 -1.73 10.77
C ILE A 93 5.33 -2.80 9.75
N ALA A 94 4.98 -2.54 8.50
CA ALA A 94 5.36 -3.36 7.37
C ALA A 94 5.65 -2.51 6.13
N PHE A 95 6.43 -3.06 5.21
CA PHE A 95 6.68 -2.48 3.91
C PHE A 95 6.30 -3.47 2.82
N LEU A 96 5.58 -2.99 1.80
CA LEU A 96 5.22 -3.78 0.63
C LEU A 96 5.85 -3.18 -0.61
N LYS A 97 6.72 -3.94 -1.28
CA LYS A 97 7.28 -3.59 -2.58
C LYS A 97 6.64 -4.46 -3.66
N PHE A 98 6.13 -3.84 -4.70
CA PHE A 98 5.48 -4.55 -5.80
C PHE A 98 5.54 -3.79 -7.12
N ASN A 99 5.48 -4.53 -8.23
CA ASN A 99 5.26 -3.95 -9.55
C ASN A 99 3.76 -3.82 -9.81
N GLN A 100 3.38 -2.66 -10.34
CA GLN A 100 2.00 -2.30 -10.63
C GLN A 100 1.87 -1.96 -12.12
N SER A 101 1.25 -2.86 -12.87
CA SER A 101 0.75 -2.56 -14.21
C SER A 101 -0.65 -1.97 -14.09
N TYR A 102 -0.79 -0.71 -14.46
CA TYR A 102 -2.04 0.03 -14.45
C TYR A 102 -2.56 0.17 -15.87
N TYR A 103 -3.84 -0.13 -16.06
CA TYR A 103 -4.53 0.02 -17.33
C TYR A 103 -5.90 0.67 -17.13
N SER A 104 -6.20 1.73 -17.89
CA SER A 104 -7.48 2.44 -17.86
C SER A 104 -7.86 2.90 -19.26
N ASN A 105 -9.06 3.47 -19.41
CA ASN A 105 -9.58 3.94 -20.69
C ASN A 105 -8.72 5.01 -21.38
N ASN A 106 -7.86 5.73 -20.65
CA ASN A 106 -7.08 6.85 -21.18
C ASN A 106 -5.63 6.90 -20.66
N PHE A 107 -5.17 5.85 -19.99
CA PHE A 107 -3.82 5.81 -19.42
C PHE A 107 -3.38 4.38 -19.11
N THR A 108 -2.13 4.08 -19.42
CA THR A 108 -1.45 2.81 -19.10
C THR A 108 -0.08 3.15 -18.51
N SER A 109 0.36 2.42 -17.49
CA SER A 109 1.71 2.59 -16.91
C SER A 109 2.16 1.33 -16.20
N ASP A 110 3.47 1.09 -16.18
CA ASP A 110 4.12 0.03 -15.43
C ASP A 110 5.13 0.65 -14.48
N ASN A 111 4.80 0.67 -13.18
CA ASN A 111 5.61 1.34 -12.17
C ASN A 111 5.88 0.41 -10.99
N GLN A 112 7.03 0.59 -10.34
CA GLN A 112 7.34 -0.05 -9.08
C GLN A 112 6.86 0.83 -7.92
N LYS A 113 6.27 0.22 -6.90
CA LYS A 113 5.77 0.93 -5.71
C LYS A 113 6.33 0.34 -4.44
N LEU A 114 6.53 1.22 -3.46
CA LEU A 114 6.79 0.88 -2.07
C LEU A 114 5.73 1.52 -1.18
N LEU A 115 4.97 0.70 -0.46
CA LEU A 115 4.00 1.14 0.53
C LEU A 115 4.57 0.98 1.94
N TYR A 116 4.34 2.00 2.76
CA TYR A 116 4.67 2.05 4.17
C TYR A 116 3.37 1.85 4.96
N LEU A 117 3.30 0.77 5.72
CA LEU A 117 2.09 0.36 6.41
C LEU A 117 2.27 0.41 7.93
N LYS A 118 1.20 0.82 8.60
CA LYS A 118 1.07 0.80 10.05
C LYS A 118 -0.19 0.05 10.44
N ARG A 119 -0.08 -0.82 11.44
CA ARG A 119 -1.20 -1.53 12.03
C ARG A 119 -1.80 -0.70 13.15
N GLU A 120 -3.05 -0.30 12.97
CA GLU A 120 -3.86 0.39 13.96
C GLU A 120 -4.98 -0.53 14.46
N LYS A 121 -5.79 -0.05 15.42
CA LYS A 121 -6.93 -0.81 15.97
C LYS A 121 -7.90 -1.33 14.89
N ARG A 122 -7.99 -0.64 13.75
CA ARG A 122 -8.89 -0.97 12.63
C ARG A 122 -8.23 -1.82 11.53
N GLY A 123 -6.97 -2.21 11.70
CA GLY A 123 -6.20 -2.96 10.71
C GLY A 123 -5.06 -2.15 10.12
N TRP A 124 -4.53 -2.63 8.99
CA TRP A 124 -3.41 -2.00 8.27
C TRP A 124 -3.87 -0.73 7.54
N GLN A 125 -3.05 0.31 7.58
CA GLN A 125 -3.25 1.56 6.85
C GLN A 125 -1.93 2.05 6.23
N ILE A 126 -2.04 2.70 5.07
CA ILE A 126 -0.91 3.30 4.34
C ILE A 126 -0.58 4.65 4.98
N ILE A 127 0.61 4.75 5.57
CA ILE A 127 1.16 6.00 6.11
C ILE A 127 2.13 6.67 5.13
N GLY A 128 2.53 5.96 4.07
CA GLY A 128 3.27 6.57 2.97
C GLY A 128 3.39 5.70 1.73
N GLU A 129 3.66 6.35 0.60
CA GLU A 129 3.93 5.66 -0.67
C GLU A 129 5.08 6.33 -1.43
N SER A 130 5.91 5.50 -2.08
CA SER A 130 6.96 5.95 -2.98
C SER A 130 6.84 5.23 -4.32
N ALA A 131 6.94 5.99 -5.41
CA ALA A 131 7.23 5.43 -6.73
C ALA A 131 8.75 5.26 -6.85
N LEU A 132 9.19 4.10 -7.33
CA LEU A 132 10.59 3.74 -7.52
C LEU A 132 10.96 3.71 -9.00
#